data_AF-A0A8X6QD69-F1
#
_entry.id   AF-A0A8X6QD69-F1
#
_cell.length_a   1.000
_cell.length_b   1.000
_cell.length_c   1.000
_cell.angle_alpha   90.00
_cell.angle_beta   90.00
_cell.angle_gamma   90.00
#
_symmetry.space_group_name_H-M   'P 1'
#
loop_
_entity.id
_entity.type
_entity.pdbx_description
1 polymer ?
#
loop_
_entity_poly.entity_id
_entity_poly.type
_entity_poly.pdbx_seq_one_letter_code
_entity_poly.pdbx_strand_id
1 'polypeptide(L)'
;MNITQHSFRLECAEGSNGGLRQHFVMEVHDTQLHRLRGNHSADTPIFVVRDLPPGTGFVVVVYAVNAKGRSQAVVLRVTTQSARQADNRKGALHRLLQFLALILNYYAFFCFKNPPPRKF
;
A
#
# COMPACT_ATOMS: atom_id res chain seq x y z
N MET A 1 -6.42 -3.00 1.37
CA MET A 1 -5.79 -3.15 0.03
C MET A 1 -6.52 -4.24 -0.75
N ASN A 2 -6.75 -4.04 -2.04
CA ASN A 2 -7.39 -5.02 -2.94
C ASN A 2 -6.48 -5.29 -4.14
N ILE A 3 -6.29 -6.54 -4.56
CA ILE A 3 -5.32 -6.93 -5.60
C ILE A 3 -6.00 -7.91 -6.55
N THR A 4 -5.85 -7.70 -7.85
CA THR A 4 -6.33 -8.58 -8.94
C THR A 4 -5.15 -9.14 -9.73
N GLN A 5 -5.43 -9.81 -10.85
CA GLN A 5 -4.41 -10.28 -11.79
C GLN A 5 -3.65 -9.13 -12.47
N HIS A 6 -4.30 -7.98 -12.66
CA HIS A 6 -3.76 -6.87 -13.45
C HIS A 6 -3.75 -5.54 -12.74
N SER A 7 -4.16 -5.50 -11.47
CA SER A 7 -4.29 -4.24 -10.74
C SER A 7 -4.14 -4.43 -9.24
N PHE A 8 -3.86 -3.34 -8.55
CA PHE A 8 -4.11 -3.23 -7.13
C PHE A 8 -4.67 -1.86 -6.75
N ARG A 9 -5.45 -1.83 -5.68
CA ARG A 9 -5.96 -0.64 -5.01
C ARG A 9 -5.41 -0.57 -3.60
N LEU A 10 -4.70 0.51 -3.33
CA LEU A 10 -4.14 0.83 -2.02
C LEU A 10 -4.93 1.99 -1.42
N GLU A 11 -5.28 1.84 -0.15
CA GLU A 11 -5.93 2.88 0.64
C GLU A 11 -5.29 2.83 2.02
N CYS A 12 -4.88 3.99 2.51
CA CYS A 12 -4.29 4.14 3.84
C CYS A 12 -4.90 5.33 4.58
N ALA A 13 -4.76 5.34 5.90
CA ALA A 13 -5.25 6.43 6.73
C ALA A 13 -4.30 7.64 6.66
N GLU A 14 -4.89 8.83 6.58
CA GLU A 14 -4.15 10.08 6.70
C GLU A 14 -3.63 10.26 8.13
N GLY A 15 -2.38 10.71 8.25
CA GLY A 15 -1.79 11.12 9.53
C GLY A 15 -2.01 12.61 9.81
N SER A 16 -1.61 13.09 10.99
CA SER A 16 -1.72 14.51 11.33
C SER A 16 -0.74 15.35 10.49
N ASN A 17 -1.25 16.39 9.83
CA ASN A 17 -0.50 17.30 8.98
C ASN A 17 -0.20 18.65 9.66
N GLY A 18 -0.64 18.84 10.91
CA GLY A 18 -0.50 20.09 11.64
C GLY A 18 -1.20 21.28 10.98
N GLY A 19 -2.28 21.05 10.23
CA GLY A 19 -3.05 22.09 9.52
C GLY A 19 -2.50 22.47 8.14
N LEU A 20 -1.45 21.81 7.66
CA LEU A 20 -0.87 22.09 6.35
C LEU A 20 -1.53 21.24 5.25
N ARG A 21 -1.74 21.83 4.06
CA ARG A 21 -2.11 21.06 2.87
C ARG A 21 -1.04 20.01 2.59
N GLN A 22 -1.45 18.77 2.46
CA GLN A 22 -0.59 17.65 2.09
C GLN A 22 -1.11 17.00 0.82
N HIS A 23 -0.22 16.36 0.08
CA HIS A 23 -0.56 15.39 -0.95
C HIS A 23 0.26 14.13 -0.71
N PHE A 24 -0.10 13.07 -1.43
CA PHE A 24 0.44 11.74 -1.24
C PHE A 24 1.06 11.25 -2.52
N VAL A 25 2.19 10.57 -2.39
CA VAL A 25 2.93 10.02 -3.51
C VAL A 25 3.09 8.52 -3.30
N MET A 26 2.84 7.76 -4.35
CA MET A 26 3.07 6.32 -4.42
C MET A 26 3.98 6.01 -5.60
N GLU A 27 5.10 5.34 -5.31
CA GLU A 27 6.01 4.82 -6.31
C GLU A 27 5.85 3.30 -6.39
N VAL A 28 5.73 2.78 -7.61
CA VAL A 28 5.63 1.35 -7.89
C VAL A 28 6.89 0.91 -8.58
N HIS A 29 7.61 -0.01 -7.96
CA HIS A 29 8.86 -0.56 -8.46
C HIS A 29 8.71 -2.06 -8.73
N ASP A 30 9.48 -2.60 -9.65
CA ASP A 30 9.62 -4.05 -9.81
C ASP A 30 10.23 -4.70 -8.53
N THR A 31 10.16 -6.02 -8.41
CA THR A 31 10.60 -6.80 -7.23
C THR A 31 12.02 -6.52 -6.73
N GLN A 32 12.89 -5.97 -7.57
CA GLN A 32 14.29 -5.65 -7.25
C GLN A 32 14.56 -4.16 -6.97
N LEU A 33 13.55 -3.29 -6.85
CA LEU A 33 13.70 -1.83 -6.69
C LEU A 33 14.50 -1.12 -7.82
N HIS A 34 14.98 -1.83 -8.82
CA HIS A 34 15.86 -1.28 -9.86
C HIS A 34 15.12 -0.57 -11.00
N ARG A 35 13.80 -0.76 -11.11
CA ARG A 35 12.99 -0.12 -12.16
C ARG A 35 11.68 0.42 -11.61
N LEU A 36 11.55 1.75 -11.67
CA LEU A 36 10.30 2.46 -11.45
C LEU A 36 9.33 2.13 -12.60
N ARG A 37 8.17 1.57 -12.26
CA ARG A 37 7.07 1.27 -13.17
C ARG A 37 6.06 2.40 -13.25
N GLY A 38 5.87 3.12 -12.14
CA GLY A 38 4.91 4.22 -12.08
C GLY A 38 5.10 5.08 -10.84
N ASN A 39 4.81 6.37 -11.00
CA ASN A 39 4.72 7.34 -9.91
C ASN A 39 3.32 7.95 -9.97
N HIS A 40 2.61 7.88 -8.85
CA HIS A 40 1.24 8.36 -8.72
C HIS A 40 1.20 9.39 -7.60
N SER A 41 0.59 10.54 -7.85
CA SER A 41 0.33 11.56 -6.85
C SER A 41 -1.16 11.80 -6.71
N ALA A 42 -1.64 11.98 -5.48
CA ALA A 42 -3.05 12.19 -5.18
C ALA A 42 -3.20 13.11 -3.96
N ASP A 43 -4.28 13.89 -3.92
CA ASP A 43 -4.62 14.72 -2.76
C ASP A 43 -5.20 13.89 -1.60
N THR A 44 -5.63 12.64 -1.87
CA THR A 44 -6.07 11.66 -0.87
C THR A 44 -5.21 10.40 -0.95
N PRO A 45 -5.06 9.62 0.15
CA PRO A 45 -4.18 8.47 0.21
C PRO A 45 -4.80 7.21 -0.44
N ILE A 46 -5.46 7.39 -1.58
CA ILE A 46 -6.15 6.33 -2.33
C ILE A 46 -5.51 6.23 -3.71
N PHE A 47 -4.97 5.06 -4.02
CA PHE A 47 -4.28 4.80 -5.27
C PHE A 47 -4.80 3.55 -5.96
N VAL A 48 -4.89 3.61 -7.29
CA VAL A 48 -5.24 2.46 -8.14
C VAL A 48 -4.20 2.34 -9.23
N VAL A 49 -3.58 1.17 -9.33
CA VAL A 49 -2.59 0.83 -10.37
C VAL A 49 -3.18 -0.27 -11.23
N ARG A 50 -3.07 -0.12 -12.55
CA ARG A 50 -3.63 -1.04 -13.55
C ARG A 50 -2.53 -1.52 -14.49
N ASP A 51 -2.91 -2.39 -15.43
CA ASP A 51 -2.05 -2.89 -16.51
C ASP A 51 -0.78 -3.58 -16.02
N LEU A 52 -0.88 -4.24 -14.86
CA LEU A 52 0.21 -5.00 -14.27
C LEU A 52 0.24 -6.43 -14.83
N PRO A 53 1.42 -7.01 -15.06
CA PRO A 53 1.53 -8.43 -15.39
C PRO A 53 1.00 -9.33 -14.25
N PRO A 54 0.28 -10.42 -14.55
CA PRO A 54 -0.15 -11.40 -13.54
C PRO A 54 1.00 -12.09 -12.82
N GLY A 55 0.77 -12.51 -11.57
CA GLY A 55 1.74 -13.26 -10.77
C GLY A 55 3.06 -12.53 -10.51
N THR A 56 3.11 -11.22 -10.71
CA THR A 56 4.34 -10.42 -10.65
C THR A 56 4.40 -9.65 -9.35
N GLY A 57 5.58 -9.66 -8.73
CA GLY A 57 5.83 -8.93 -7.50
C GLY A 57 6.25 -7.47 -7.75
N PHE A 58 5.92 -6.60 -6.81
CA PHE A 58 6.19 -5.18 -6.84
C PHE A 58 6.61 -4.72 -5.44
N VAL A 59 7.44 -3.68 -5.41
CA VAL A 59 7.71 -2.90 -4.21
C VAL A 59 7.01 -1.57 -4.34
N VAL A 60 6.12 -1.26 -3.40
CA VAL A 60 5.34 -0.02 -3.39
C VAL A 60 5.82 0.86 -2.26
N VAL A 61 6.24 2.09 -2.57
CA VAL A 61 6.71 3.08 -1.60
C VAL A 61 5.68 4.20 -1.53
N VAL A 62 5.15 4.50 -0.34
CA VAL A 62 4.13 5.54 -0.15
C VAL A 62 4.59 6.55 0.89
N TYR A 63 4.46 7.85 0.60
CA TYR A 63 4.80 8.95 1.52
C TYR A 63 3.91 10.18 1.31
N ALA A 64 3.81 11.03 2.33
CA ALA A 64 3.12 12.30 2.28
C ALA A 64 4.12 13.42 2.03
N VAL A 65 3.65 14.48 1.41
CA VAL A 65 4.42 15.68 1.13
C VAL A 65 3.60 16.90 1.50
N ASN A 66 4.19 17.79 2.30
CA ASN A 66 3.65 19.11 2.60
C ASN A 66 4.78 20.14 2.61
N ALA A 67 4.47 21.39 3.01
CA ALA A 67 5.46 22.47 3.07
C ALA A 67 6.64 22.21 4.02
N LYS A 68 6.54 21.27 4.97
CA LYS A 68 7.64 20.85 5.86
C LYS A 68 8.52 19.75 5.25
N GLY A 69 8.12 19.17 4.12
CA GLY A 69 8.85 18.13 3.42
C GLY A 69 8.10 16.80 3.34
N ARG A 70 8.87 15.72 3.19
CA ARG A 70 8.37 14.34 3.03
C ARG A 70 8.27 13.63 4.37
N SER A 71 7.23 12.83 4.56
CA SER A 71 7.11 11.91 5.69
C SER A 71 8.13 10.76 5.59
N GLN A 72 8.22 9.95 6.65
CA GLN A 72 8.75 8.60 6.51
C GLN A 72 7.90 7.82 5.50
N ALA A 73 8.55 7.03 4.65
CA ALA A 73 7.87 6.21 3.66
C ALA A 73 7.45 4.87 4.25
N VAL A 74 6.29 4.38 3.79
CA VAL A 74 5.82 3.01 4.03
C VAL A 74 6.14 2.19 2.79
N VAL A 75 6.81 1.05 2.99
CA VAL A 75 7.28 0.17 1.91
C VAL A 75 6.56 -1.17 1.97
N LEU A 76 5.84 -1.50 0.90
CA LEU A 76 5.01 -2.69 0.78
C LEU A 76 5.50 -3.62 -0.31
N ARG A 77 5.26 -4.91 -0.11
CA ARG A 77 5.41 -5.92 -1.15
C ARG A 77 4.04 -6.35 -1.63
N VAL A 78 3.83 -6.27 -2.93
CA VAL A 78 2.55 -6.57 -3.58
C VAL A 78 2.80 -7.58 -4.68
N THR A 79 2.03 -8.65 -4.74
CA THR A 79 2.11 -9.62 -5.84
C THR A 79 0.74 -9.69 -6.49
N THR A 80 0.66 -9.42 -7.80
CA THR A 80 -0.59 -9.59 -8.55
C THR A 80 -1.00 -11.06 -8.58
N GLN A 81 -2.31 -11.32 -8.69
CA GLN A 81 -2.80 -12.69 -8.73
C GLN A 81 -2.30 -13.41 -9.99
N SER A 82 -2.03 -14.71 -9.87
CA SER A 82 -1.65 -15.52 -11.03
C SER A 82 -2.85 -15.77 -11.96
N ALA A 83 -2.58 -16.09 -13.22
CA ALA A 83 -3.60 -16.46 -14.20
C ALA A 83 -4.28 -17.83 -13.94
N ARG A 84 -3.80 -18.62 -12.96
CA ARG A 84 -4.31 -19.98 -12.71
C ARG A 84 -5.62 -19.97 -11.91
N GLN A 85 -6.49 -20.90 -12.31
CA GLN A 85 -7.93 -21.01 -12.04
C GLN A 85 -8.34 -20.85 -10.56
N ALA A 86 -9.53 -20.29 -10.36
CA ALA A 86 -10.21 -20.27 -9.07
C ALA A 86 -10.54 -21.70 -8.62
N ASP A 87 -9.64 -22.34 -7.87
CA ASP A 87 -9.96 -23.59 -7.17
C ASP A 87 -10.79 -23.26 -5.92
N ASN A 88 -12.07 -23.62 -5.99
CA ASN A 88 -13.04 -23.42 -4.93
C ASN A 88 -13.13 -24.69 -4.07
N ARG A 89 -12.17 -24.86 -3.15
CA ARG A 89 -12.29 -25.78 -2.01
C ARG A 89 -11.86 -25.07 -0.72
N LYS A 90 -12.82 -24.51 0.01
CA LYS A 90 -12.56 -23.73 1.24
C LYS A 90 -12.90 -24.53 2.50
N GLY A 91 -11.88 -25.08 3.14
CA GLY A 91 -11.97 -25.80 4.43
C GLY A 91 -11.90 -24.90 5.66
N ALA A 92 -11.92 -25.50 6.86
CA ALA A 92 -11.92 -24.80 8.16
C ALA A 92 -10.71 -23.87 8.38
N LEU A 93 -9.55 -24.16 7.77
CA LEU A 93 -8.38 -23.26 7.78
C LEU A 93 -8.64 -21.92 7.07
N HIS A 94 -9.53 -21.90 6.06
CA HIS A 94 -9.97 -20.66 5.41
C HIS A 94 -10.72 -19.73 6.39
N ARG A 95 -11.42 -20.31 7.37
CA ARG A 95 -12.13 -19.55 8.43
C ARG A 95 -11.14 -19.00 9.47
N LEU A 96 -10.04 -19.71 9.75
CA LEU A 96 -8.96 -19.21 10.63
C LEU A 96 -8.15 -18.07 9.99
N LEU A 97 -7.89 -18.15 8.69
CA LEU A 97 -7.18 -17.12 7.92
C LEU A 97 -8.01 -15.83 7.76
N GLN A 98 -9.34 -15.91 7.76
CA GLN A 98 -10.23 -14.74 7.81
C GLN A 98 -10.30 -14.10 9.21
N PHE A 99 -10.07 -14.87 10.27
CA PHE A 99 -9.98 -14.34 11.63
C PHE A 99 -8.63 -13.65 11.90
N LEU A 100 -7.51 -14.09 11.31
CA LEU A 100 -6.25 -13.31 11.30
C LEU A 100 -6.38 -11.98 10.51
N ALA A 101 -7.27 -11.90 9.52
CA ALA A 101 -7.59 -10.66 8.83
C ALA A 101 -8.22 -9.58 9.76
N LEU A 102 -8.76 -9.95 10.94
CA LEU A 102 -9.25 -9.02 11.98
C LEU A 102 -8.11 -8.40 12.81
N ILE A 103 -6.94 -9.06 12.93
CA ILE A 103 -5.73 -8.49 13.53
C ILE A 103 -5.02 -7.55 12.53
N LEU A 104 -5.19 -7.80 11.23
CA LEU A 104 -4.71 -6.95 10.14
C LEU A 104 -5.52 -5.66 9.92
N ASN A 105 -6.61 -5.41 10.65
CA ASN A 105 -7.23 -4.07 10.70
C ASN A 105 -6.76 -3.22 11.90
N TYR A 106 -6.06 -3.81 12.87
CA TYR A 106 -5.64 -3.14 14.11
C TYR A 106 -4.44 -2.20 13.93
N TYR A 107 -3.53 -2.49 13.00
CA TYR A 107 -2.62 -1.50 12.42
C TYR A 107 -3.23 -1.02 11.11
N ALA A 108 -4.39 -0.36 11.18
CA ALA A 108 -4.93 0.42 10.08
C ALA A 108 -3.76 1.19 9.45
N PHE A 109 -3.55 0.96 8.17
CA PHE A 109 -2.35 1.34 7.46
C PHE A 109 -2.16 2.86 7.53
N PHE A 110 -1.43 3.36 8.51
CA PHE A 110 -1.01 4.75 8.53
C PHE A 110 0.14 4.83 7.54
N CYS A 111 -0.10 5.46 6.39
CA CYS A 111 1.01 5.78 5.50
C CYS A 111 2.04 6.70 6.20
N PHE A 112 1.67 7.34 7.32
CA PHE A 112 2.49 8.31 8.04
C PHE A 112 2.49 7.99 9.54
N LYS A 113 3.40 7.11 9.99
CA LYS A 113 3.77 7.11 11.42
C LYS A 113 4.47 8.45 11.68
N ASN A 114 3.90 9.28 12.56
CA ASN A 114 4.57 10.48 13.06
C ASN A 114 6.01 10.12 13.47
N PRO A 115 7.04 10.90 13.11
CA PRO A 115 8.32 10.79 13.80
C PRO A 115 8.06 11.01 15.30
N PRO A 116 8.79 10.32 16.21
CA PRO A 116 8.72 10.69 17.62
C PRO A 116 8.98 12.20 17.75
N PRO A 117 8.33 12.90 18.69
CA PRO A 117 8.62 14.31 18.91
C PRO A 117 10.13 14.44 19.09
N ARG A 118 10.77 15.30 18.29
CA ARG A 118 12.16 15.66 18.54
C ARG A 118 12.17 16.19 19.97
N LYS A 119 12.79 15.45 20.90
CA LYS A 119 13.14 16.00 22.19
C LYS A 119 14.05 17.18 21.88
N PHE A 120 13.60 18.38 22.23
CA PHE A 120 14.46 19.55 22.34
C PHE A 120 15.49 19.30 23.44
#